data_AF-A0A524ES88-F1
#
_entry.id   AF-A0A524ES88-F1
#
_cell.length_a   1.000
_cell.length_b   1.000
_cell.length_c   1.000
_cell.angle_alpha   90.00
_cell.angle_beta   90.00
_cell.angle_gamma   90.00
#
_symmetry.space_group_name_H-M   'P 1'
#
loop_
_entity.id
_entity.type
_entity.pdbx_description
1 polymer ?
#
loop_
_entity_poly.entity_id
_entity_poly.type
_entity_poly.pdbx_seq_one_letter_code
_entity_poly.pdbx_strand_id
1 'polypeptide(L)'
;MNYCPYCGFNLQKYKTPNFCSHCGRKLRKKPNYSPNRMQCGICHKYVELDDDCISCSFCGGKFHKYCVSRWILQYNACPICQNIYVIPNS
;
A
#
# COMPACT_ATOMS: atom_id res chain seq x y z
N MET A 1 -23.26 0.58 13.01
CA MET A 1 -23.95 -0.72 13.18
C MET A 1 -23.90 -1.08 14.66
N ASN A 2 -25.05 -1.04 15.34
CA ASN A 2 -25.13 -1.34 16.78
C ASN A 2 -25.32 -2.85 17.05
N TYR A 3 -25.48 -3.65 16.00
CA TYR A 3 -25.67 -5.10 16.08
C TYR A 3 -24.73 -5.81 15.10
N CYS A 4 -24.29 -7.02 15.46
CA CYS A 4 -23.54 -7.90 14.59
C CYS A 4 -24.46 -8.41 13.46
N PRO A 5 -24.13 -8.18 12.18
CA PRO A 5 -24.99 -8.59 11.06
C PRO A 5 -25.08 -10.10 10.87
N TYR A 6 -24.22 -10.86 11.56
CA TYR A 6 -24.13 -12.32 11.41
C TYR A 6 -24.79 -13.12 12.54
N CYS A 7 -25.03 -12.50 13.69
CA CYS A 7 -25.60 -13.20 14.85
C CYS A 7 -26.55 -12.33 15.68
N GLY A 8 -26.79 -11.07 15.30
CA GLY A 8 -27.69 -10.17 16.00
C GLY A 8 -27.17 -9.62 17.33
N PHE A 9 -25.97 -10.00 17.79
CA PHE A 9 -25.43 -9.55 19.07
C PHE A 9 -25.26 -8.02 19.14
N ASN A 10 -25.68 -7.40 20.24
CA ASN A 10 -25.57 -5.96 20.46
C ASN A 10 -24.11 -5.55 20.75
N LEU A 11 -23.58 -4.66 19.92
CA LEU A 11 -22.19 -4.18 19.95
C LEU A 11 -22.04 -2.77 20.54
N GLN A 12 -23.13 -2.17 21.05
CA GLN A 12 -23.20 -0.79 21.50
C GLN A 12 -22.25 -0.48 22.67
N LYS A 13 -21.83 -1.52 23.41
CA LYS A 13 -20.82 -1.45 24.47
C LYS A 13 -19.38 -1.23 23.95
N TYR A 14 -19.13 -1.43 22.66
CA TYR A 14 -17.79 -1.40 22.08
C TYR A 14 -17.65 -0.26 21.06
N LYS A 15 -16.62 0.58 21.25
CA LYS A 15 -16.22 1.60 20.27
C LYS A 15 -15.58 0.85 19.07
N THR A 16 -16.37 0.63 18.02
CA THR A 16 -15.96 0.04 16.72
C THR A 16 -15.16 -1.28 16.77
N PRO A 17 -15.79 -2.39 17.22
CA PRO A 17 -15.10 -3.68 17.33
C PRO A 17 -14.71 -4.26 15.96
N ASN A 18 -13.49 -4.80 15.86
CA ASN A 18 -12.98 -5.46 14.65
C ASN A 18 -13.66 -6.82 14.40
N PHE A 19 -14.05 -7.51 15.48
CA PHE A 19 -14.71 -8.82 15.48
C PHE A 19 -15.86 -8.82 16.50
N CYS A 20 -16.84 -9.69 16.29
CA CYS A 20 -17.93 -9.91 17.24
C CYS A 20 -17.43 -10.77 18.40
N SER A 21 -17.56 -10.30 19.64
CA SER A 21 -17.17 -11.05 20.84
C SER A 21 -18.04 -12.29 21.10
N HIS A 22 -19.26 -12.34 20.52
CA HIS A 22 -20.17 -13.47 20.69
C HIS A 22 -19.93 -14.60 19.68
N CYS A 23 -19.77 -14.27 18.39
CA CYS A 23 -19.64 -15.28 17.34
C CYS A 23 -18.26 -15.34 16.67
N GLY A 24 -17.31 -14.50 17.08
CA GLY A 24 -15.95 -14.43 16.54
C GLY A 24 -15.83 -13.86 15.13
N ARG A 25 -16.94 -13.58 14.43
CA ARG A 25 -16.91 -13.10 13.03
C ARG A 25 -16.38 -11.68 12.92
N LYS A 26 -15.60 -11.43 11.86
CA LYS A 26 -15.04 -10.13 11.55
C LYS A 26 -16.12 -9.13 11.14
N LEU A 27 -16.18 -7.99 11.81
CA LEU A 27 -17.18 -6.94 11.60
C LEU A 27 -16.67 -5.83 10.70
N ARG A 28 -15.37 -5.54 10.73
CA ARG A 28 -14.75 -4.56 9.84
C ARG A 28 -14.27 -5.25 8.56
N LYS A 29 -14.82 -4.83 7.42
CA LYS A 29 -14.12 -4.99 6.14
C LYS A 29 -12.80 -4.22 6.25
N LYS A 30 -11.69 -4.80 5.78
CA LYS A 30 -10.42 -4.05 5.66
C LYS A 30 -10.77 -2.72 4.96
N PRO A 31 -10.20 -1.56 5.37
CA PRO A 31 -10.39 -0.34 4.59
C PRO A 31 -10.05 -0.69 3.14
N ASN A 32 -10.88 -0.21 2.20
CA ASN A 32 -10.71 -0.49 0.78
C ASN A 32 -9.30 -0.03 0.37
N TYR A 33 -8.32 -0.94 0.43
CA TYR A 33 -7.12 -0.79 -0.37
C TYR A 33 -7.64 -0.91 -1.79
N SER A 34 -7.80 0.22 -2.45
CA SER A 34 -8.13 0.24 -3.86
C SER A 34 -6.99 -0.55 -4.50
N PRO A 35 -7.25 -1.71 -5.13
CA PRO A 35 -6.17 -2.53 -5.70
C PRO A 35 -5.43 -1.80 -6.83
N ASN A 36 -5.90 -0.61 -7.21
CA ASN A 36 -5.39 0.21 -8.29
C ASN A 36 -4.65 1.49 -7.85
N ARG A 37 -4.45 1.73 -6.55
CA ARG A 37 -3.64 2.87 -6.09
C ARG A 37 -2.24 2.39 -5.72
N MET A 38 -1.32 2.62 -6.63
CA MET A 38 0.11 2.36 -6.46
C MET A 38 0.69 3.35 -5.46
N GLN A 39 1.51 2.89 -4.51
CA GLN A 39 2.16 3.76 -3.54
C GLN A 39 3.65 3.86 -3.85
N CYS A 40 4.17 5.08 -3.90
CA CYS A 40 5.59 5.31 -4.14
C CYS A 40 6.42 4.81 -2.95
N GLY A 41 7.39 3.92 -3.20
CA GLY A 41 8.27 3.36 -2.18
C GLY A 41 9.29 4.34 -1.57
N ILE A 42 9.29 5.62 -1.96
CA ILE A 42 10.18 6.67 -1.41
C ILE A 42 9.39 7.68 -0.57
N CYS A 43 8.36 8.31 -1.15
CA CYS A 43 7.60 9.36 -0.46
C CYS A 43 6.32 8.86 0.21
N HIS A 44 5.96 7.58 0.01
CA HIS A 44 4.76 6.93 0.53
C HIS A 44 3.44 7.57 0.12
N LYS A 45 3.45 8.50 -0.85
CA LYS A 45 2.24 9.04 -1.48
C LYS A 45 1.75 8.09 -2.56
N TYR A 46 0.44 8.13 -2.84
CA TYR A 46 -0.13 7.44 -3.97
C TYR A 46 0.38 8.07 -5.27
N VAL A 47 0.61 7.20 -6.26
CA VAL A 47 0.98 7.55 -7.61
C VAL A 47 -0.32 7.53 -8.41
N GLU A 48 -0.71 8.69 -8.95
CA GLU A 48 -1.93 8.82 -9.75
C GLU A 48 -1.71 8.24 -11.16
N LEU A 49 -2.80 7.98 -11.90
CA LEU A 49 -2.71 7.37 -13.23
C LEU A 49 -1.95 8.23 -14.25
N ASP A 50 -1.98 9.55 -14.07
CA ASP A 50 -1.28 10.53 -14.91
C ASP A 50 0.16 10.81 -14.45
N ASP A 51 0.60 10.23 -13.33
CA ASP A 51 1.97 10.41 -12.86
C ASP A 51 2.95 9.53 -13.64
N ASP A 52 4.05 10.15 -14.08
CA ASP A 52 5.21 9.44 -14.62
C ASP A 52 5.76 8.46 -13.55
N CYS A 53 5.61 7.16 -13.80
CA CYS A 53 6.04 6.08 -12.91
C CYS A 53 7.28 5.37 -13.44
N ILE A 54 8.16 4.94 -12.52
CA ILE A 54 9.23 3.99 -12.82
C ILE A 54 9.05 2.76 -11.93
N SER A 55 9.10 1.57 -12.53
CA SER A 55 9.13 0.30 -11.81
C SER A 55 10.52 -0.33 -11.85
N CYS A 56 10.97 -0.85 -10.71
CA CYS A 56 12.16 -1.69 -10.67
C CYS A 56 11.86 -3.05 -11.31
N SER A 57 12.66 -3.45 -12.30
CA SER A 57 12.50 -4.73 -13.01
C SER A 57 12.75 -5.96 -12.14
N PHE A 58 13.46 -5.81 -11.01
CA PHE A 58 13.80 -6.92 -10.13
C PHE A 58 12.75 -7.19 -9.05
N CYS A 59 12.35 -6.16 -8.30
CA CYS A 59 11.42 -6.30 -7.18
C CYS A 59 10.00 -5.82 -7.49
N GLY A 60 9.77 -5.24 -8.68
CA GLY A 60 8.49 -4.64 -9.04
C GLY A 60 8.16 -3.36 -8.27
N GLY A 61 9.08 -2.84 -7.45
CA GLY A 61 8.93 -1.62 -6.68
C GLY A 61 8.60 -0.43 -7.58
N LYS A 62 7.61 0.37 -7.21
CA LYS A 62 7.13 1.48 -8.04
C LYS A 62 7.32 2.82 -7.35
N PHE A 63 7.69 3.82 -8.14
CA PHE A 63 8.09 5.13 -7.65
C PHE A 63 7.64 6.22 -8.62
N HIS A 64 7.35 7.42 -8.10
CA HIS A 64 7.30 8.61 -8.94
C HIS A 64 8.67 8.77 -9.61
N LYS A 65 8.68 9.08 -10.90
CA LYS A 65 9.89 9.36 -11.68
C LYS A 65 10.79 10.35 -10.96
N TYR A 66 10.21 11.46 -10.48
CA TYR A 66 10.96 12.47 -9.73
C TYR A 66 11.62 11.94 -8.46
N CYS A 67 10.89 11.14 -7.66
CA CYS A 67 11.41 10.57 -6.43
C CYS A 67 12.59 9.63 -6.72
N VAL A 68 12.43 8.72 -7.70
CA VAL A 68 13.47 7.74 -8.00
C VAL A 68 14.66 8.37 -8.72
N SER A 69 14.47 9.39 -9.56
CA SER A 69 15.58 10.11 -10.20
C SER A 69 16.51 10.74 -9.17
N ARG A 70 15.97 11.42 -8.15
CA ARG A 70 16.80 11.97 -7.07
C ARG A 70 17.55 10.88 -6.30
N TRP A 71 16.90 9.74 -6.07
CA TRP A 71 17.51 8.62 -5.36
C TRP A 71 18.65 7.98 -6.16
N ILE A 72 18.43 7.74 -7.45
CA ILE A 72 19.43 7.13 -8.35
C ILE A 72 20.67 8.02 -8.46
N LEU A 73 20.52 9.34 -8.51
CA LEU A 73 21.65 10.27 -8.54
C LEU A 73 22.59 10.14 -7.32
N GLN A 74 22.08 9.67 -6.19
CA GLN A 74 22.86 9.56 -4.95
C GLN A 74 23.36 8.13 -4.69
N TYR A 75 22.54 7.12 -4.96
CA TYR A 75 22.81 5.74 -4.54
C TYR A 75 22.93 4.74 -5.69
N ASN A 76 22.50 5.11 -6.90
CA ASN A 76 22.45 4.25 -8.09
C ASN A 76 21.80 2.86 -7.86
N ALA A 77 20.86 2.75 -6.92
CA ALA A 77 20.28 1.48 -6.49
C ALA A 77 18.79 1.60 -6.20
N CYS A 78 18.06 0.49 -6.32
CA CYS A 78 16.64 0.46 -5.97
C CYS A 78 16.43 0.73 -4.47
N PRO A 79 15.52 1.65 -4.08
CA PRO A 79 15.22 1.91 -2.67
C PRO A 79 14.68 0.69 -1.88
N ILE A 80 14.13 -0.31 -2.57
CA ILE A 80 13.49 -1.48 -1.96
C ILE A 80 14.46 -2.67 -1.91
N CYS A 81 15.00 -3.09 -3.06
CA CYS A 81 15.84 -4.29 -3.13
C CYS A 81 17.33 -4.00 -3.25
N GLN A 82 17.73 -2.74 -3.33
CA GLN A 82 19.14 -2.30 -3.41
C GLN A 82 19.90 -2.81 -4.64
N ASN A 83 19.23 -3.45 -5.61
CA ASN A 83 19.86 -3.77 -6.89
C ASN A 83 20.24 -2.49 -7.64
N ILE A 84 21.46 -2.50 -8.18
CA ILE A 84 22.00 -1.40 -8.98
C ILE A 84 21.17 -1.25 -10.25
N TYR A 85 20.85 -0.01 -10.60
CA TYR A 85 20.24 0.27 -11.89
C TYR A 85 21.29 0.10 -12.98
N VAL A 86 21.17 -0.98 -13.76
CA VAL A 86 21.96 -1.16 -14.97
C VAL A 86 21.50 -0.15 -16.02
N ILE A 87 22.43 0.63 -16.53
CA ILE A 87 22.19 1.47 -17.71
C ILE A 87 22.20 0.51 -18.90
N PRO A 88 21.08 0.29 -19.62
CA PRO A 88 21.15 -0.48 -20.84
C PRO A 88 22.00 0.31 -21.85
N ASN A 89 23.11 -0.28 -22.31
CA ASN A 89 24.11 0.23 -23.28
C ASN A 89 25.28 1.06 -22.73
N SER A 90 25.94 0.63 -21.65
CA SER A 90 27.34 1.01 -21.37
C SER A 90 28.33 0.09 -22.07
#